data_AF-A0A1B0G3V1-F1
#
_entry.id   AF-A0A1B0G3V1-F1
#
_cell.length_a   1.000
_cell.length_b   1.000
_cell.length_c   1.000
_cell.angle_alpha   90.00
_cell.angle_beta   90.00
_cell.angle_gamma   90.00
#
_symmetry.space_group_name_H-M   'P 1'
#
loop_
_entity.id
_entity.type
_entity.pdbx_description
1 polymer ?
#
loop_
_entity_poly.entity_id
_entity_poly.type
_entity_poly.pdbx_seq_one_letter_code
_entity_poly.pdbx_strand_id
1 'polypeptide(L)'
;MEASKSVLIEKIVREFPKKILHIKELLAAGVFPDDNFSDVQREESDADNELSPGILSYQRLHEMIHAVKAVIHDLVEDAHIVKAVQLDADTPCDEVVNPVQKYALAKIHDVETEAAAFFEHVYRYFLSRANAVSKAEKYLHYCVDYKRAVVELDEMEYFKLRVVLCEVRNHYFSLLDIVTKSFGAKCSKCCRGISASDWVRRARDLVFHLACFACDQCGRQLSTGEQFALMEDRVLCKAHYLETVEGGTTSSDDGCDGDGYHKSKTKRVRTTFTEEQLQVLQANFQIDSNPDGQDLERIASVTGLSKRVTQVWFQNSRARQKKHIHAGKNKIREPEGSSFARHINLQLTYSFQNNAQNAMQLNGTKTTLYPSHESSMDELSQDSSVHCMQSEV
;
A
#
# COMPACT_ATOMS: atom_id res chain seq x y z
N MET A 1 17.08 -21.66 -22.59
CA MET A 1 15.66 -21.37 -22.36
C MET A 1 15.61 -20.15 -21.46
N GLU A 2 15.46 -18.96 -22.03
CA GLU A 2 15.22 -17.76 -21.23
C GLU A 2 13.86 -17.89 -20.55
N ALA A 3 13.82 -17.70 -19.23
CA ALA A 3 12.55 -17.62 -18.53
C ALA A 3 11.80 -16.39 -19.04
N SER A 4 10.51 -16.56 -19.36
CA SER A 4 9.66 -15.42 -19.77
C SER A 4 9.69 -14.33 -18.70
N LYS A 5 9.65 -13.06 -19.12
CA LYS A 5 9.66 -11.89 -18.22
C LYS A 5 8.65 -11.99 -17.07
N SER A 6 7.46 -12.55 -17.32
CA SER A 6 6.45 -12.77 -16.29
C SER A 6 6.91 -13.72 -15.18
N VAL A 7 7.63 -14.78 -15.54
CA VAL A 7 8.20 -15.78 -14.60
C VAL A 7 9.28 -15.14 -13.73
N LEU A 8 10.12 -14.28 -14.32
CA LEU A 8 11.15 -13.55 -13.57
C LEU A 8 10.53 -12.56 -12.58
N ILE A 9 9.50 -11.82 -12.99
CA ILE A 9 8.77 -10.90 -12.11
C ILE A 9 8.13 -11.66 -10.94
N GLU A 10 7.46 -12.78 -11.21
CA GLU A 10 6.85 -13.60 -10.15
C GLU A 10 7.90 -14.13 -9.17
N LYS A 11 9.05 -14.59 -9.69
CA LYS A 11 10.18 -15.03 -8.87
C LYS A 11 10.69 -13.89 -7.98
N ILE A 12 10.89 -12.69 -8.52
CA ILE A 12 11.36 -11.52 -7.76
C ILE A 12 10.39 -11.20 -6.62
N VAL A 13 9.10 -11.05 -6.93
CA VAL A 13 8.06 -10.68 -5.95
C VAL A 13 7.93 -11.71 -4.82
N ARG A 14 8.24 -12.99 -5.10
CA ARG A 14 8.19 -14.06 -4.11
C ARG A 14 9.46 -14.23 -3.30
N GLU A 15 10.64 -14.11 -3.92
CA GLU A 15 11.91 -14.43 -3.27
C GLU A 15 12.55 -13.24 -2.56
N PHE A 16 12.44 -12.01 -3.08
CA PHE A 16 13.06 -10.83 -2.46
C PHE A 16 12.57 -10.57 -1.03
N PRO A 17 11.25 -10.68 -0.72
CA PRO A 17 10.79 -10.57 0.67
C PRO A 17 11.43 -11.60 1.61
N LYS A 18 11.70 -12.82 1.14
CA LYS A 18 12.37 -13.84 1.95
C LYS A 18 13.83 -13.49 2.19
N LYS A 19 14.54 -12.99 1.18
CA LYS A 19 15.92 -12.51 1.33
C LYS A 19 16.01 -11.33 2.31
N ILE A 20 15.06 -10.40 2.23
CA ILE A 20 14.95 -9.28 3.20
C ILE A 20 14.75 -9.82 4.62
N LEU A 21 13.86 -10.81 4.82
CA LEU A 21 13.65 -11.43 6.12
C LEU A 21 14.91 -12.15 6.61
N HIS A 22 15.58 -12.91 5.73
CA HIS A 22 16.84 -13.57 6.06
C HIS A 22 17.92 -12.57 6.50
N ILE A 23 18.06 -11.42 5.83
CA ILE A 23 19.02 -10.38 6.25
C ILE A 23 18.62 -9.78 7.61
N LYS A 24 17.32 -9.59 7.86
CA LYS A 24 16.84 -9.15 9.19
C LYS A 24 17.15 -10.19 10.27
N GLU A 25 17.00 -11.47 9.96
CA GLU A 25 17.39 -12.56 10.85
C GLU A 25 18.89 -12.59 11.07
N LEU A 26 19.73 -12.36 10.06
CA LEU A 26 21.19 -12.23 10.25
C LEU A 26 21.56 -11.05 11.16
N LEU A 27 20.82 -9.95 11.06
CA LEU A 27 21.02 -8.77 11.91
C LEU A 27 20.48 -8.95 13.35
N ALA A 28 19.52 -9.86 13.58
CA ALA A 28 18.82 -10.04 14.85
C ALA A 28 19.20 -11.33 15.60
N ALA A 29 19.59 -12.39 14.88
CA ALA A 29 20.19 -13.58 15.46
C ALA A 29 21.59 -13.20 15.91
N GLY A 30 22.04 -13.73 17.05
CA GLY A 30 23.36 -13.48 17.67
C GLY A 30 24.61 -13.86 16.82
N VAL A 31 24.48 -13.90 15.49
CA VAL A 31 25.56 -13.75 14.52
C VAL A 31 26.22 -12.37 14.65
N PHE A 32 25.42 -11.32 14.87
CA PHE A 32 25.88 -9.97 15.20
C PHE A 32 25.36 -9.58 16.59
N PRO A 33 26.11 -9.81 17.68
CA PRO A 33 25.66 -9.48 19.03
C PRO A 33 25.38 -7.98 19.19
N ASP A 34 24.31 -7.66 19.91
CA ASP A 34 23.68 -6.34 19.85
C ASP A 34 24.58 -5.18 20.33
N ASP A 35 25.52 -5.40 21.29
CA ASP A 35 26.09 -4.25 22.01
C ASP A 35 27.61 -4.23 22.31
N ASN A 36 28.45 -5.17 21.86
CA ASN A 36 29.89 -4.96 21.98
C ASN A 36 30.77 -5.92 21.16
N PHE A 37 31.71 -5.39 20.38
CA PHE A 37 32.78 -6.21 19.76
C PHE A 37 33.63 -6.93 20.83
N SER A 38 33.71 -6.37 22.03
CA SER A 38 34.43 -6.98 23.15
C SER A 38 33.84 -8.34 23.60
N ASP A 39 32.57 -8.62 23.32
CA ASP A 39 31.99 -9.95 23.60
C ASP A 39 32.37 -10.97 22.52
N VAL A 40 32.56 -10.53 21.27
CA VAL A 40 33.09 -11.36 20.16
C VAL A 40 34.53 -11.80 20.45
N GLN A 41 35.33 -10.95 21.11
CA GLN A 41 36.69 -11.29 21.52
C GLN A 41 36.77 -12.21 22.75
N ARG A 42 35.74 -12.19 23.63
CA ARG A 42 35.76 -12.88 24.93
C ARG A 42 35.46 -14.38 24.82
N GLU A 43 34.57 -14.78 23.91
CA GLU A 43 34.29 -16.21 23.63
C GLU A 43 35.49 -16.95 23.03
N GLU A 44 36.39 -16.20 22.42
CA GLU A 44 37.50 -16.70 21.61
C GLU A 44 38.80 -16.86 22.43
N SER A 45 38.92 -16.20 23.59
CA SER A 45 40.08 -16.32 24.49
C SER A 45 40.07 -17.58 25.38
N ASP A 46 38.93 -18.26 25.51
CA ASP A 46 38.76 -19.45 26.35
C ASP A 46 39.18 -20.76 25.63
N ALA A 47 39.62 -20.68 24.37
CA ALA A 47 40.12 -21.82 23.62
C ALA A 47 41.65 -21.95 23.76
N ASP A 48 42.09 -22.97 24.51
CA ASP A 48 43.48 -23.36 24.77
C ASP A 48 44.33 -23.55 23.49
N ASN A 49 44.86 -22.47 22.90
CA ASN A 49 45.77 -22.55 21.76
C ASN A 49 47.10 -21.85 22.07
N GLU A 50 48.14 -22.64 22.32
CA GLU A 50 49.52 -22.25 22.69
C GLU A 50 50.32 -21.54 21.57
N LEU A 51 49.67 -20.71 20.74
CA LEU A 51 50.36 -19.75 19.87
C LEU A 51 49.85 -18.34 20.18
N SER A 52 50.66 -17.55 20.90
CA SER A 52 50.50 -16.10 21.16
C SER A 52 49.03 -15.61 21.27
N PRO A 53 48.43 -15.60 22.48
CA PRO A 53 46.96 -15.58 22.70
C PRO A 53 46.15 -14.33 22.32
N GLY A 54 46.67 -13.38 21.52
CA GLY A 54 46.02 -12.04 21.41
C GLY A 54 45.77 -11.51 20.00
N ILE A 55 46.23 -12.17 18.94
CA ILE A 55 46.21 -11.60 17.57
C ILE A 55 45.48 -12.52 16.57
N LEU A 56 45.25 -13.79 16.94
CA LEU A 56 44.81 -14.85 16.04
C LEU A 56 43.32 -15.15 16.09
N SER A 57 42.59 -14.66 17.08
CA SER A 57 41.18 -14.95 17.18
C SER A 57 40.36 -13.87 16.49
N TYR A 58 39.98 -14.18 15.25
CA TYR A 58 39.07 -13.41 14.38
C TYR A 58 38.11 -14.35 13.64
N GLN A 59 38.00 -15.61 14.10
CA GLN A 59 37.30 -16.66 13.38
C GLN A 59 35.82 -16.32 13.24
N ARG A 60 35.22 -15.76 14.29
CA ARG A 60 33.85 -15.25 14.25
C ARG A 60 33.69 -14.13 13.23
N LEU A 61 34.60 -13.17 13.19
CA LEU A 61 34.57 -12.09 12.19
C LEU A 61 34.74 -12.64 10.77
N HIS A 62 35.54 -13.68 10.57
CA HIS A 62 35.65 -14.38 9.27
C HIS A 62 34.33 -15.04 8.86
N GLU A 63 33.66 -15.75 9.77
CA GLU A 63 32.33 -16.34 9.52
C GLU A 63 31.32 -15.27 9.11
N MET A 64 31.34 -14.12 9.80
CA MET A 64 30.48 -12.98 9.48
C MET A 64 30.81 -12.41 8.10
N ILE A 65 32.09 -12.20 7.78
CA ILE A 65 32.52 -11.76 6.45
C ILE A 65 32.04 -12.74 5.37
N HIS A 66 32.12 -14.04 5.61
CA HIS A 66 31.66 -15.06 4.68
C HIS A 66 30.15 -15.01 4.47
N ALA A 67 29.38 -14.84 5.55
CA ALA A 67 27.93 -14.67 5.49
C ALA A 67 27.55 -13.41 4.70
N VAL A 68 28.17 -12.26 5.02
CA VAL A 68 27.92 -10.98 4.32
C VAL A 68 28.28 -11.07 2.84
N LYS A 69 29.42 -11.68 2.49
CA LYS A 69 29.83 -11.91 1.10
C LYS A 69 28.80 -12.71 0.30
N ALA A 70 28.22 -13.74 0.90
CA ALA A 70 27.19 -14.54 0.24
C ALA A 70 25.96 -13.69 -0.13
N VAL A 71 25.49 -12.83 0.78
CA VAL A 71 24.33 -11.95 0.50
C VAL A 71 24.63 -10.83 -0.49
N ILE A 72 25.87 -10.31 -0.52
CA ILE A 72 26.30 -9.34 -1.55
C ILE A 72 26.33 -10.01 -2.93
N HIS A 73 26.86 -11.23 -3.03
CA HIS A 73 26.90 -11.97 -4.30
C HIS A 73 25.48 -12.19 -4.85
N ASP A 74 24.59 -12.67 -4.00
CA ASP A 74 23.16 -12.81 -4.30
C ASP A 74 22.54 -11.50 -4.80
N LEU A 75 22.86 -10.36 -4.16
CA LEU A 75 22.34 -9.05 -4.56
C LEU A 75 22.78 -8.67 -5.97
N VAL A 76 24.04 -8.94 -6.34
CA VAL A 76 24.56 -8.65 -7.68
C VAL A 76 23.82 -9.48 -8.74
N GLU A 77 23.64 -10.78 -8.51
CA GLU A 77 22.88 -11.64 -9.42
C GLU A 77 21.44 -11.17 -9.57
N ASP A 78 20.79 -10.86 -8.45
CA ASP A 78 19.40 -10.40 -8.43
C ASP A 78 19.23 -9.03 -9.09
N ALA A 79 20.18 -8.10 -8.91
CA ALA A 79 20.20 -6.81 -9.60
C ALA A 79 20.28 -6.98 -11.13
N HIS A 80 21.12 -7.90 -11.62
CA HIS A 80 21.20 -8.22 -13.05
C HIS A 80 19.88 -8.79 -13.58
N ILE A 81 19.20 -9.65 -12.82
CA ILE A 81 17.87 -10.18 -13.20
C ILE A 81 16.86 -9.03 -13.29
N VAL A 82 16.84 -8.12 -12.33
CA VAL A 82 15.94 -6.95 -12.35
C VAL A 82 16.24 -6.05 -13.54
N LYS A 83 17.52 -5.84 -13.87
CA LYS A 83 17.97 -5.10 -15.06
C LYS A 83 17.46 -5.74 -16.34
N ALA A 84 17.60 -7.06 -16.47
CA ALA A 84 17.09 -7.81 -17.63
C ALA A 84 15.57 -7.68 -17.77
N VAL A 85 14.81 -7.74 -16.65
CA VAL A 85 13.36 -7.55 -16.64
C VAL A 85 12.96 -6.13 -17.09
N GLN A 86 13.73 -5.11 -16.70
CA GLN A 86 13.48 -3.72 -17.11
C GLN A 86 13.79 -3.46 -18.58
N LEU A 87 14.84 -4.09 -19.12
CA LEU A 87 15.30 -3.83 -20.48
C LEU A 87 14.46 -4.51 -21.56
N ASP A 88 13.66 -5.53 -21.25
CA ASP A 88 12.99 -6.41 -22.22
C ASP A 88 13.98 -7.00 -23.24
N ALA A 89 14.12 -8.33 -23.27
CA ALA A 89 15.00 -9.00 -24.25
C ALA A 89 14.62 -8.69 -25.72
N ASP A 90 13.42 -8.16 -25.95
CA ASP A 90 12.83 -7.87 -27.26
C ASP A 90 12.69 -6.36 -27.58
N THR A 91 13.14 -5.42 -26.73
CA THR A 91 13.05 -3.98 -27.06
C THR A 91 14.08 -3.64 -28.14
N PRO A 92 13.67 -3.18 -29.34
CA PRO A 92 14.61 -2.79 -30.39
C PRO A 92 15.51 -1.67 -29.88
N CYS A 93 16.81 -1.75 -30.19
CA CYS A 93 17.84 -0.78 -29.77
C CYS A 93 17.50 0.69 -30.11
N ASP A 94 16.56 0.90 -31.03
CA ASP A 94 16.11 2.21 -31.52
C ASP A 94 14.88 2.78 -30.77
N GLU A 95 14.24 2.03 -29.87
CA GLU A 95 13.16 2.57 -29.04
C GLU A 95 13.72 3.40 -27.87
N VAL A 96 13.23 4.63 -27.75
CA VAL A 96 13.59 5.54 -26.67
C VAL A 96 13.10 4.95 -25.35
N VAL A 97 14.03 4.38 -24.57
CA VAL A 97 13.79 4.00 -23.17
C VAL A 97 13.09 5.16 -22.47
N ASN A 98 11.89 4.90 -21.95
CA ASN A 98 11.07 5.97 -21.40
C ASN A 98 11.76 6.54 -20.12
N PRO A 99 11.44 7.78 -19.69
CA PRO A 99 12.09 8.39 -18.53
C PRO A 99 12.00 7.57 -17.25
N VAL A 100 10.90 6.81 -17.08
CA VAL A 100 10.67 5.95 -15.91
C VAL A 100 11.63 4.75 -15.92
N GLN A 101 11.79 4.09 -17.07
CA GLN A 101 12.75 3.01 -17.26
C GLN A 101 14.19 3.52 -17.12
N LYS A 102 14.54 4.70 -17.64
CA LYS A 102 15.88 5.30 -17.46
C LYS A 102 16.20 5.52 -15.98
N TYR A 103 15.24 6.06 -15.22
CA TYR A 103 15.40 6.24 -13.77
C TYR A 103 15.59 4.89 -13.06
N ALA A 104 14.77 3.88 -13.40
CA ALA A 104 14.88 2.54 -12.82
C ALA A 104 16.26 1.91 -13.11
N LEU A 105 16.74 1.99 -14.36
CA LEU A 105 18.04 1.45 -14.76
C LEU A 105 19.21 2.16 -14.07
N ALA A 106 19.13 3.48 -13.91
CA ALA A 106 20.14 4.23 -13.15
C ALA A 106 20.18 3.76 -11.69
N LYS A 107 19.01 3.56 -11.05
CA LYS A 107 18.94 3.06 -9.68
C LYS A 107 19.48 1.64 -9.55
N ILE A 108 19.23 0.76 -10.52
CA ILE A 108 19.80 -0.59 -10.53
C ILE A 108 21.32 -0.53 -10.67
N HIS A 109 21.84 0.36 -11.53
CA HIS A 109 23.28 0.58 -11.67
C HIS A 109 23.94 1.11 -10.39
N ASP A 110 23.28 2.01 -9.65
CA ASP A 110 23.76 2.46 -8.34
C ASP A 110 23.93 1.26 -7.39
N VAL A 111 22.95 0.36 -7.33
CA VAL A 111 23.01 -0.89 -6.54
C VAL A 111 24.18 -1.78 -6.97
N GLU A 112 24.37 -1.98 -8.28
CA GLU A 112 25.50 -2.77 -8.83
C GLU A 112 26.85 -2.18 -8.43
N THR A 113 26.98 -0.85 -8.50
CA THR A 113 28.21 -0.11 -8.17
C THR A 113 28.53 -0.20 -6.69
N GLU A 114 27.53 0.00 -5.82
CA GLU A 114 27.68 -0.11 -4.37
C GLU A 114 27.99 -1.55 -3.94
N ALA A 115 27.34 -2.56 -4.54
CA ALA A 115 27.64 -3.96 -4.29
C ALA A 115 29.08 -4.34 -4.66
N ALA A 116 29.60 -3.83 -5.79
CA ALA A 116 30.99 -4.00 -6.16
C ALA A 116 31.95 -3.33 -5.15
N ALA A 117 31.60 -2.16 -4.63
CA ALA A 117 32.38 -1.45 -3.61
C ALA A 117 32.45 -2.23 -2.27
N PHE A 118 31.41 -2.99 -1.92
CA PHE A 118 31.44 -3.85 -0.73
C PHE A 118 32.48 -4.99 -0.85
N PHE A 119 32.65 -5.59 -2.02
CA PHE A 119 33.72 -6.58 -2.23
C PHE A 119 35.11 -5.97 -2.09
N GLU A 120 35.32 -4.76 -2.63
CA GLU A 120 36.57 -4.02 -2.49
C GLU A 120 36.88 -3.69 -1.02
N HIS A 121 35.85 -3.32 -0.24
CA HIS A 121 36.01 -3.10 1.20
C HIS A 121 36.49 -4.39 1.89
N VAL A 122 35.85 -5.53 1.68
CA VAL A 122 36.27 -6.80 2.30
C VAL A 122 37.73 -7.14 1.94
N TYR A 123 38.12 -6.96 0.68
CA TYR A 123 39.51 -7.17 0.24
C TYR A 123 40.50 -6.26 1.00
N ARG A 124 40.18 -4.96 1.10
CA ARG A 124 41.03 -3.98 1.79
C ARG A 124 41.19 -4.26 3.27
N TYR A 125 40.17 -4.80 3.93
CA TYR A 125 40.26 -5.22 5.33
C TYR A 125 41.35 -6.28 5.51
N PHE A 126 41.31 -7.37 4.72
CA PHE A 126 42.32 -8.43 4.81
C PHE A 126 43.74 -7.92 4.55
N LEU A 127 43.93 -7.06 3.56
CA LEU A 127 45.24 -6.48 3.26
C LEU A 127 45.73 -5.58 4.40
N SER A 128 44.85 -4.73 4.93
CA SER A 128 45.17 -3.83 6.05
C SER A 128 45.51 -4.60 7.32
N ARG A 129 44.72 -5.64 7.62
CA ARG A 129 44.93 -6.51 8.78
C ARG A 129 46.23 -7.29 8.68
N ALA A 130 46.52 -7.92 7.53
CA ALA A 130 47.77 -8.65 7.31
C ALA A 130 49.01 -7.75 7.54
N ASN A 131 48.95 -6.50 7.05
CA ASN A 131 50.00 -5.51 7.26
C ASN A 131 50.14 -5.09 8.73
N ALA A 132 49.03 -4.88 9.43
CA ALA A 132 49.03 -4.52 10.85
C ALA A 132 49.58 -5.65 11.73
N VAL A 133 49.14 -6.90 11.50
CA VAL A 133 49.61 -8.10 12.19
C VAL A 133 51.11 -8.31 11.98
N SER A 134 51.58 -8.19 10.74
CA SER A 134 53.02 -8.35 10.41
C SER A 134 53.90 -7.33 11.17
N LYS A 135 53.40 -6.09 11.36
CA LYS A 135 54.10 -5.06 12.15
C LYS A 135 54.00 -5.33 13.65
N ALA A 136 52.85 -5.78 14.14
CA ALA A 136 52.65 -6.12 15.55
C ALA A 136 53.58 -7.25 16.01
N GLU A 137 53.79 -8.26 15.17
CA GLU A 137 54.74 -9.33 15.42
C GLU A 137 56.18 -8.82 15.41
N LYS A 138 56.55 -8.03 14.38
CA LYS A 138 57.92 -7.51 14.22
C LYS A 138 58.36 -6.57 15.35
N TYR A 139 57.44 -5.76 15.88
CA TYR A 139 57.75 -4.71 16.87
C TYR A 139 57.11 -4.98 18.24
N LEU A 140 56.81 -6.26 18.53
CA LEU A 140 56.05 -6.73 19.69
C LEU A 140 56.50 -6.15 21.04
N HIS A 141 57.81 -5.91 21.20
CA HIS A 141 58.42 -5.44 22.45
C HIS A 141 58.63 -3.92 22.52
N TYR A 142 58.44 -3.20 21.41
CA TYR A 142 58.83 -1.78 21.31
C TYR A 142 57.63 -0.84 21.23
N CYS A 143 56.48 -1.31 20.73
CA CYS A 143 55.31 -0.48 20.51
C CYS A 143 54.04 -1.31 20.63
N VAL A 144 53.24 -1.03 21.66
CA VAL A 144 51.95 -1.68 21.88
C VAL A 144 50.88 -1.23 20.88
N ASP A 145 51.07 -0.07 20.24
CA ASP A 145 50.08 0.54 19.33
C ASP A 145 49.77 -0.35 18.13
N TYR A 146 50.73 -1.14 17.63
CA TYR A 146 50.46 -2.09 16.54
C TYR A 146 49.50 -3.20 16.95
N LYS A 147 49.53 -3.66 18.21
CA LYS A 147 48.54 -4.62 18.71
C LYS A 147 47.17 -3.97 18.82
N ARG A 148 47.10 -2.74 19.35
CA ARG A 148 45.84 -2.00 19.44
C ARG A 148 45.26 -1.72 18.06
N ALA A 149 46.09 -1.38 17.07
CA ALA A 149 45.65 -1.14 15.70
C ALA A 149 44.99 -2.36 15.05
N VAL A 150 45.43 -3.59 15.34
CA VAL A 150 44.75 -4.80 14.87
C VAL A 150 43.34 -4.90 15.47
N VAL A 151 43.21 -4.67 16.78
CA VAL A 151 41.91 -4.70 17.47
C VAL A 151 40.96 -3.63 16.92
N GLU A 152 41.44 -2.40 16.74
CA GLU A 152 40.65 -1.29 16.17
C GLU A 152 40.20 -1.57 14.72
N LEU A 153 41.06 -2.23 13.93
CA LEU A 153 40.69 -2.66 12.57
C LEU A 153 39.57 -3.70 12.61
N ASP A 154 39.64 -4.67 13.52
CA ASP A 154 38.63 -5.72 13.64
C ASP A 154 37.30 -5.17 14.21
N GLU A 155 37.36 -4.26 15.19
CA GLU A 155 36.20 -3.49 15.72
C GLU A 155 35.50 -2.69 14.62
N MET A 156 36.29 -1.94 13.83
CA MET A 156 35.78 -1.16 12.72
C MET A 156 35.14 -2.06 11.65
N GLU A 157 35.75 -3.21 11.35
CA GLU A 157 35.22 -4.14 10.35
C GLU A 157 33.88 -4.72 10.79
N TYR A 158 33.77 -5.15 12.05
CA TYR A 158 32.50 -5.59 12.64
C TYR A 158 31.38 -4.57 12.42
N PHE A 159 31.64 -3.30 12.74
CA PHE A 159 30.66 -2.23 12.54
C PHE A 159 30.29 -2.07 11.07
N LYS A 160 31.28 -2.05 10.16
CA LYS A 160 31.03 -1.87 8.73
C LYS A 160 30.24 -3.03 8.13
N LEU A 161 30.47 -4.28 8.55
CA LEU A 161 29.69 -5.44 8.09
C LEU A 161 28.20 -5.30 8.43
N ARG A 162 27.87 -4.75 9.61
CA ARG A 162 26.46 -4.44 9.97
C ARG A 162 25.86 -3.38 9.06
N VAL A 163 26.61 -2.31 8.77
CA VAL A 163 26.17 -1.26 7.84
C VAL A 163 25.93 -1.85 6.45
N VAL A 164 26.86 -2.67 5.94
CA VAL A 164 26.72 -3.34 4.65
C VAL A 164 25.46 -4.22 4.60
N LEU A 165 25.17 -5.01 5.63
CA LEU A 165 23.93 -5.79 5.68
C LEU A 165 22.67 -4.92 5.66
N CYS A 166 22.68 -3.79 6.38
CA CYS A 166 21.58 -2.82 6.32
C CYS A 166 21.40 -2.26 4.91
N GLU A 167 22.48 -1.90 4.22
CA GLU A 167 22.42 -1.39 2.85
C GLU A 167 21.97 -2.46 1.86
N VAL A 168 22.49 -3.68 1.93
CA VAL A 168 22.03 -4.81 1.10
C VAL A 168 20.52 -5.04 1.28
N ARG A 169 20.02 -5.00 2.51
CA ARG A 169 18.57 -5.07 2.78
C ARG A 169 17.80 -3.93 2.12
N ASN A 170 18.31 -2.69 2.22
CA ASN A 170 17.69 -1.51 1.62
C ASN A 170 17.68 -1.58 0.09
N HIS A 171 18.75 -2.12 -0.51
CA HIS A 171 18.82 -2.37 -1.95
C HIS A 171 17.76 -3.38 -2.39
N TYR A 172 17.56 -4.49 -1.67
CA TYR A 172 16.46 -5.42 -1.97
C TYR A 172 15.07 -4.76 -1.91
N PHE A 173 14.82 -3.88 -0.93
CA PHE A 173 13.58 -3.09 -0.90
C PHE A 173 13.46 -2.18 -2.13
N SER A 174 14.54 -1.51 -2.50
CA SER A 174 14.58 -0.58 -3.63
C SER A 174 14.33 -1.30 -4.96
N LEU A 175 14.97 -2.45 -5.17
CA LEU A 175 14.77 -3.30 -6.36
C LEU A 175 13.34 -3.85 -6.42
N LEU A 176 12.80 -4.31 -5.29
CA LEU A 176 11.41 -4.80 -5.21
C LEU A 176 10.41 -3.68 -5.52
N ASP A 177 10.64 -2.46 -5.00
CA ASP A 177 9.80 -1.29 -5.26
C ASP A 177 9.83 -0.90 -6.74
N ILE A 178 11.01 -0.91 -7.38
CA ILE A 178 11.17 -0.68 -8.82
C ILE A 178 10.31 -1.67 -9.63
N VAL A 179 10.43 -2.97 -9.34
CA VAL A 179 9.68 -4.02 -10.05
C VAL A 179 8.18 -3.88 -9.82
N THR A 180 7.76 -3.60 -8.59
CA THR A 180 6.34 -3.44 -8.22
C THR A 180 5.71 -2.21 -8.88
N LYS A 181 6.44 -1.09 -8.96
CA LYS A 181 5.96 0.13 -9.63
C LYS A 181 5.89 -0.03 -11.14
N SER A 182 6.87 -0.71 -11.74
CA SER A 182 6.89 -0.97 -13.19
C SER A 182 5.79 -1.95 -13.60
N PHE A 183 5.67 -3.09 -12.91
CA PHE A 183 4.93 -4.26 -13.38
C PHE A 183 3.83 -4.78 -12.44
N GLY A 184 3.63 -4.15 -11.27
CA GLY A 184 2.55 -4.51 -10.36
C GLY A 184 1.15 -4.19 -10.92
N ALA A 185 0.12 -4.74 -10.28
CA ALA A 185 -1.27 -4.44 -10.64
C ALA A 185 -1.54 -2.93 -10.52
N LYS A 186 -2.17 -2.33 -11.54
CA LYS A 186 -2.52 -0.91 -11.57
C LYS A 186 -4.02 -0.75 -11.59
N CYS A 187 -4.50 0.29 -10.91
CA CYS A 187 -5.91 0.66 -10.94
C CYS A 187 -6.29 1.14 -12.34
N SER A 188 -7.29 0.53 -12.96
CA SER A 188 -7.74 0.87 -14.33
C SER A 188 -8.36 2.26 -14.45
N LYS A 189 -8.69 2.93 -13.33
CA LYS A 189 -9.19 4.32 -13.34
C LYS A 189 -8.12 5.37 -13.08
N CYS A 190 -7.29 5.20 -12.04
CA CYS A 190 -6.31 6.22 -11.64
C CYS A 190 -4.87 5.90 -12.07
N CYS A 191 -4.65 4.73 -12.66
CA CYS A 191 -3.36 4.20 -13.12
C CYS A 191 -2.27 4.08 -12.03
N ARG A 192 -2.62 4.29 -10.76
CA ARG A 192 -1.72 4.09 -9.62
C ARG A 192 -1.62 2.60 -9.29
N GLY A 193 -0.46 2.18 -8.80
CA GLY A 193 -0.23 0.82 -8.32
C GLY A 193 -1.21 0.43 -7.21
N ILE A 194 -1.56 -0.85 -7.17
CA ILE A 194 -2.35 -1.48 -6.12
C ILE A 194 -1.39 -2.04 -5.07
N SER A 195 -1.48 -1.55 -3.83
CA SER A 195 -0.77 -2.09 -2.67
C SER A 195 -1.45 -3.36 -2.15
N ALA A 196 -0.71 -4.23 -1.44
CA ALA A 196 -1.27 -5.36 -0.72
C ALA A 196 -2.29 -4.95 0.37
N SER A 197 -2.18 -3.72 0.87
CA SER A 197 -3.12 -3.13 1.84
C SER A 197 -4.35 -2.47 1.19
N ASP A 198 -4.38 -2.34 -0.14
CA ASP A 198 -5.45 -1.62 -0.82
C ASP A 198 -6.71 -2.48 -0.91
N TRP A 199 -7.82 -1.90 -0.46
CA TRP A 199 -9.14 -2.45 -0.78
C TRP A 199 -9.41 -2.25 -2.26
N VAL A 200 -9.63 -3.36 -2.97
CA VAL A 200 -9.85 -3.35 -4.41
C VAL A 200 -11.19 -3.93 -4.83
N ARG A 201 -11.68 -3.47 -5.98
CA ARG A 201 -12.78 -4.05 -6.73
C ARG A 201 -12.22 -4.66 -8.00
N ARG A 202 -12.76 -5.81 -8.39
CA ARG A 202 -12.46 -6.45 -9.67
C ARG A 202 -13.72 -6.49 -10.53
N ALA A 203 -13.58 -6.13 -11.80
CA ALA A 203 -14.62 -6.27 -12.80
C ALA A 203 -13.97 -6.80 -14.09
N ARG A 204 -14.27 -8.06 -14.43
CA ARG A 204 -13.48 -8.82 -15.42
C ARG A 204 -12.00 -8.82 -15.04
N ASP A 205 -11.12 -8.50 -15.97
CA ASP A 205 -9.66 -8.47 -15.79
C ASP A 205 -9.15 -7.13 -15.23
N LEU A 206 -10.04 -6.17 -14.99
CA LEU A 206 -9.69 -4.85 -14.48
C LEU A 206 -9.74 -4.82 -12.94
N VAL A 207 -8.75 -4.15 -12.37
CA VAL A 207 -8.65 -3.91 -10.92
C VAL A 207 -8.83 -2.42 -10.67
N PHE A 208 -9.61 -2.08 -9.67
CA PHE A 208 -9.85 -0.70 -9.26
C PHE A 208 -9.61 -0.57 -7.77
N HIS A 209 -9.02 0.55 -7.32
CA HIS A 209 -9.15 0.92 -5.90
C HIS A 209 -10.62 1.02 -5.53
N LEU A 210 -10.95 0.71 -4.27
CA LEU A 210 -12.33 0.78 -3.78
C LEU A 210 -12.94 2.16 -4.06
N ALA A 211 -12.21 3.24 -3.77
CA ALA A 211 -12.62 4.63 -4.04
C ALA A 211 -12.71 4.95 -5.55
N CYS A 212 -11.91 4.28 -6.38
CA CYS A 212 -11.93 4.46 -7.82
C CYS A 212 -13.06 3.69 -8.52
N PHE A 213 -13.68 2.71 -7.86
CA PHE A 213 -14.81 1.98 -8.42
C PHE A 213 -16.10 2.81 -8.35
N ALA A 214 -16.17 3.79 -9.25
CA ALA A 214 -17.20 4.81 -9.30
C ALA A 214 -17.62 5.07 -10.74
N CYS A 215 -18.91 5.37 -10.92
CA CYS A 215 -19.47 5.65 -12.24
C CYS A 215 -18.70 6.79 -12.91
N ASP A 216 -18.27 6.58 -14.15
CA ASP A 216 -17.47 7.54 -14.91
C ASP A 216 -18.24 8.85 -15.19
N GLN A 217 -19.56 8.74 -15.38
CA GLN A 217 -20.42 9.87 -15.73
C GLN A 217 -20.86 10.75 -14.53
N CYS A 218 -21.17 10.18 -13.35
CA CYS A 218 -21.53 11.00 -12.16
C CYS A 218 -20.47 11.04 -11.06
N GLY A 219 -19.38 10.27 -11.19
CA GLY A 219 -18.38 10.13 -10.12
C GLY A 219 -18.87 9.39 -8.88
N ARG A 220 -20.12 8.92 -8.84
CA ARG A 220 -20.68 8.23 -7.67
C ARG A 220 -20.03 6.85 -7.50
N GLN A 221 -19.48 6.62 -6.31
CA GLN A 221 -18.95 5.32 -5.93
C GLN A 221 -20.06 4.27 -5.85
N LEU A 222 -19.78 3.06 -6.36
CA LEU A 222 -20.74 1.96 -6.40
C LEU A 222 -20.46 0.97 -5.27
N SER A 223 -21.49 0.68 -4.48
CA SER A 223 -21.40 -0.21 -3.32
C SER A 223 -21.69 -1.68 -3.67
N THR A 224 -21.37 -2.58 -2.75
CA THR A 224 -21.73 -4.01 -2.89
C THR A 224 -23.24 -4.15 -3.01
N GLY A 225 -23.69 -4.94 -4.00
CA GLY A 225 -25.11 -5.14 -4.29
C GLY A 225 -25.71 -4.18 -5.31
N GLU A 226 -24.98 -3.13 -5.73
CA GLU A 226 -25.44 -2.27 -6.82
C GLU A 226 -25.19 -2.88 -8.20
N GLN A 227 -26.11 -2.62 -9.13
CA GLN A 227 -25.95 -2.98 -10.54
C GLN A 227 -25.12 -1.92 -11.28
N PHE A 228 -24.14 -2.40 -12.04
CA PHE A 228 -23.24 -1.58 -12.85
C PHE A 228 -23.03 -2.21 -14.22
N ALA A 229 -22.50 -1.41 -15.15
CA ALA A 229 -22.04 -1.87 -16.45
C ALA A 229 -20.57 -1.48 -16.63
N LEU A 230 -19.86 -2.27 -17.42
CA LEU A 230 -18.49 -1.99 -17.84
C LEU A 230 -18.48 -1.84 -19.37
N MET A 231 -18.20 -0.63 -19.86
CA MET A 231 -18.20 -0.28 -21.28
C MET A 231 -16.87 0.37 -21.61
N GLU A 232 -16.06 -0.24 -22.49
CA GLU A 232 -14.72 0.23 -22.84
C GLU A 232 -13.87 0.56 -21.60
N ASP A 233 -13.81 -0.39 -20.66
CA ASP A 233 -13.10 -0.27 -19.38
C ASP A 233 -13.60 0.81 -18.40
N ARG A 234 -14.66 1.54 -18.79
CA ARG A 234 -15.33 2.54 -17.95
C ARG A 234 -16.47 1.91 -17.16
N VAL A 235 -16.47 2.17 -15.86
CA VAL A 235 -17.53 1.72 -14.94
C VAL A 235 -18.70 2.71 -15.03
N LEU A 236 -19.90 2.22 -15.31
CA LEU A 236 -21.13 3.02 -15.35
C LEU A 236 -22.16 2.49 -14.35
N CYS A 237 -22.86 3.39 -13.67
CA CYS A 237 -24.03 2.99 -12.90
C CYS A 237 -25.17 2.60 -13.85
N LYS A 238 -26.10 1.76 -13.38
CA LYS A 238 -27.24 1.30 -14.19
C LYS A 238 -27.99 2.42 -14.91
N ALA A 239 -28.24 3.55 -14.23
CA ALA A 239 -28.98 4.67 -14.80
C ALA A 239 -28.27 5.25 -16.04
N HIS A 240 -26.98 5.52 -15.94
CA HIS A 240 -26.20 6.10 -17.04
C HIS A 240 -25.90 5.10 -18.15
N TYR A 241 -25.75 3.82 -17.82
CA TYR A 241 -25.66 2.78 -18.85
C TYR A 241 -26.93 2.73 -19.72
N LEU A 242 -28.12 2.74 -19.09
CA LEU A 242 -29.39 2.72 -19.83
C LEU A 242 -29.56 3.96 -20.72
N GLU A 243 -29.18 5.15 -20.23
CA GLU A 243 -29.20 6.38 -21.02
C GLU A 243 -28.31 6.30 -22.27
N THR A 244 -27.16 5.63 -22.15
CA THR A 244 -26.22 5.47 -23.27
C THR A 244 -26.73 4.46 -24.30
N VAL A 245 -27.44 3.42 -23.86
CA VAL A 245 -27.99 2.37 -24.75
C VAL A 245 -29.32 2.80 -25.39
N GLU A 246 -30.18 3.52 -24.67
CA GLU A 246 -31.49 3.97 -25.15
C GLU A 246 -31.42 5.26 -25.98
N GLY A 247 -30.34 6.05 -25.87
CA GLY A 247 -30.14 7.29 -26.62
C GLY A 247 -29.64 7.11 -28.08
N GLY A 248 -29.31 5.89 -28.50
CA GLY A 248 -28.69 5.60 -29.80
C GLY A 248 -29.64 5.23 -30.95
N THR A 249 -30.95 5.15 -30.71
CA THR A 249 -31.92 4.61 -31.70
C THR A 249 -32.94 5.63 -32.22
N THR A 250 -32.59 6.91 -32.31
CA THR A 250 -33.46 7.92 -32.95
C THR A 250 -32.74 8.66 -34.08
N SER A 251 -32.32 7.95 -35.12
CA SER A 251 -32.06 8.58 -36.42
C SER A 251 -32.32 7.60 -37.56
N SER A 252 -33.55 7.61 -38.07
CA SER A 252 -33.93 7.29 -39.46
C SER A 252 -35.42 7.63 -39.63
N ASP A 253 -35.66 8.79 -40.21
CA ASP A 253 -36.60 9.07 -41.31
C ASP A 253 -37.84 8.17 -41.47
N ASP A 254 -39.05 8.74 -41.30
CA ASP A 254 -40.03 8.91 -42.39
C ASP A 254 -41.23 9.75 -41.90
N GLY A 255 -41.75 10.63 -42.75
CA GLY A 255 -42.88 11.52 -42.43
C GLY A 255 -44.23 10.92 -42.82
N CYS A 256 -45.28 11.23 -42.05
CA CYS A 256 -46.63 11.54 -42.54
C CYS A 256 -47.58 11.99 -41.42
N ASP A 257 -48.42 12.96 -41.75
CA ASP A 257 -49.52 13.53 -40.96
C ASP A 257 -50.46 12.49 -40.34
N GLY A 258 -50.93 12.77 -39.11
CA GLY A 258 -51.98 11.99 -38.46
C GLY A 258 -52.21 12.37 -37.01
N ASP A 259 -53.12 13.33 -36.81
CA ASP A 259 -53.59 13.91 -35.55
C ASP A 259 -53.91 12.92 -34.41
N GLY A 260 -53.60 13.31 -33.16
CA GLY A 260 -54.41 12.97 -31.99
C GLY A 260 -54.10 11.73 -31.13
N TYR A 261 -53.26 11.94 -30.12
CA TYR A 261 -53.44 11.44 -28.74
C TYR A 261 -52.93 10.03 -28.35
N HIS A 262 -51.60 9.85 -28.26
CA HIS A 262 -50.99 8.89 -27.33
C HIS A 262 -50.37 9.61 -26.12
N LYS A 263 -50.88 9.29 -24.92
CA LYS A 263 -50.35 9.72 -23.61
C LYS A 263 -48.94 9.20 -23.38
N SER A 264 -47.94 9.98 -23.78
CA SER A 264 -46.61 9.97 -23.19
C SER A 264 -46.70 10.58 -21.79
N LYS A 265 -46.37 9.80 -20.75
CA LYS A 265 -46.24 10.32 -19.38
C LYS A 265 -44.99 11.20 -19.32
N THR A 266 -45.19 12.49 -19.57
CA THR A 266 -44.26 13.56 -19.22
C THR A 266 -43.79 13.36 -17.79
N LYS A 267 -42.49 13.14 -17.60
CA LYS A 267 -41.85 13.12 -16.29
C LYS A 267 -42.14 14.47 -15.63
N ARG A 268 -42.86 14.47 -14.50
CA ARG A 268 -43.20 15.70 -13.77
C ARG A 268 -41.91 16.33 -13.24
N VAL A 269 -41.68 17.59 -13.62
CA VAL A 269 -40.61 18.42 -13.07
C VAL A 269 -40.77 18.48 -11.55
N ARG A 270 -39.69 18.20 -10.82
CA ARG A 270 -39.68 18.23 -9.36
C ARG A 270 -39.68 19.70 -8.91
N THR A 271 -40.66 20.09 -8.11
CA THR A 271 -40.73 21.44 -7.53
C THR A 271 -39.56 21.66 -6.56
N THR A 272 -38.75 22.70 -6.79
CA THR A 272 -37.75 23.23 -5.85
C THR A 272 -38.39 24.36 -5.05
N PHE A 273 -38.18 24.36 -3.72
CA PHE A 273 -38.71 25.40 -2.83
C PHE A 273 -37.63 26.46 -2.57
N THR A 274 -38.01 27.73 -2.52
CA THR A 274 -37.12 28.79 -2.05
C THR A 274 -36.93 28.69 -0.54
N GLU A 275 -35.88 29.33 -0.02
CA GLU A 275 -35.60 29.36 1.41
C GLU A 275 -36.73 30.02 2.21
N GLU A 276 -37.28 31.12 1.68
CA GLU A 276 -38.43 31.82 2.26
C GLU A 276 -39.69 30.93 2.32
N GLN A 277 -39.97 30.17 1.25
CA GLN A 277 -41.09 29.22 1.23
C GLN A 277 -40.92 28.12 2.28
N LEU A 278 -39.70 27.61 2.47
CA LEU A 278 -39.41 26.60 3.48
C LEU A 278 -39.58 27.14 4.90
N GLN A 279 -39.17 28.37 5.18
CA GLN A 279 -39.35 29.01 6.50
C GLN A 279 -40.83 29.09 6.87
N VAL A 280 -41.68 29.56 5.94
CA VAL A 280 -43.14 29.65 6.17
C VAL A 280 -43.76 28.27 6.39
N LEU A 281 -43.37 27.27 5.58
CA LEU A 281 -43.88 25.90 5.72
C LEU A 281 -43.47 25.26 7.04
N GLN A 282 -42.22 25.46 7.48
CA GLN A 282 -41.72 24.94 8.76
C GLN A 282 -42.37 25.62 9.97
N ALA A 283 -42.56 26.95 9.94
CA ALA A 283 -43.24 27.68 11.00
C ALA A 283 -44.68 27.19 11.18
N ASN A 284 -45.42 27.00 10.08
CA ASN A 284 -46.78 26.46 10.14
C ASN A 284 -46.81 24.99 10.61
N PHE A 285 -45.81 24.18 10.24
CA PHE A 285 -45.71 22.79 10.67
C PHE A 285 -45.49 22.63 12.19
N GLN A 286 -44.81 23.59 12.82
CA GLN A 286 -44.61 23.61 14.27
C GLN A 286 -45.90 23.95 15.03
N ILE A 287 -46.78 24.74 14.41
CA ILE A 287 -48.08 25.13 14.97
C ILE A 287 -49.07 23.97 14.81
N ASP A 288 -49.21 23.46 13.58
CA ASP A 288 -50.03 22.29 13.28
C ASP A 288 -49.36 21.43 12.21
N SER A 289 -49.05 20.19 12.58
CA SER A 289 -48.45 19.21 11.68
C SER A 289 -49.46 18.56 10.73
N ASN A 290 -50.77 18.73 10.96
CA ASN A 290 -51.85 18.20 10.14
C ASN A 290 -52.95 19.24 9.84
N PRO A 291 -52.61 20.33 9.14
CA PRO A 291 -53.55 21.40 8.81
C PRO A 291 -54.69 20.90 7.94
N ASP A 292 -55.86 21.50 8.13
CA ASP A 292 -57.06 21.18 7.38
C ASP A 292 -57.06 21.76 5.95
N GLY A 293 -58.16 21.55 5.22
CA GLY A 293 -58.28 22.01 3.84
C GLY A 293 -58.26 23.53 3.66
N GLN A 294 -58.71 24.29 4.66
CA GLN A 294 -58.78 25.76 4.60
C GLN A 294 -57.42 26.36 4.97
N ASP A 295 -56.75 25.81 5.97
CA ASP A 295 -55.40 26.19 6.36
C ASP A 295 -54.38 25.88 5.27
N LEU A 296 -54.51 24.73 4.59
CA LEU A 296 -53.66 24.40 3.44
C LEU A 296 -53.80 25.42 2.29
N GLU A 297 -54.99 25.97 2.08
CA GLU A 297 -55.27 26.95 1.03
C GLU A 297 -54.67 28.31 1.36
N ARG A 298 -54.78 28.73 2.62
CA ARG A 298 -54.12 29.93 3.15
C ARG A 298 -52.59 29.82 3.06
N ILE A 299 -52.00 28.69 3.50
CA ILE A 299 -50.54 28.48 3.45
C ILE A 299 -50.05 28.44 1.99
N ALA A 300 -50.81 27.79 1.10
CA ALA A 300 -50.52 27.80 -0.34
C ALA A 300 -50.52 29.22 -0.93
N SER A 301 -51.51 30.04 -0.57
CA SER A 301 -51.58 31.44 -0.99
C SER A 301 -50.41 32.27 -0.51
N VAL A 302 -49.98 32.11 0.75
CA VAL A 302 -48.87 32.87 1.34
C VAL A 302 -47.53 32.44 0.73
N THR A 303 -47.35 31.15 0.45
CA THR A 303 -46.09 30.61 -0.11
C THR A 303 -45.99 30.70 -1.64
N GLY A 304 -47.08 31.05 -2.33
CA GLY A 304 -47.16 31.02 -3.79
C GLY A 304 -47.10 29.60 -4.38
N LEU A 305 -47.36 28.57 -3.56
CA LEU A 305 -47.36 27.17 -3.98
C LEU A 305 -48.79 26.69 -4.27
N SER A 306 -48.93 25.62 -5.04
CA SER A 306 -50.25 24.98 -5.18
C SER A 306 -50.65 24.25 -3.90
N LYS A 307 -51.96 24.24 -3.58
CA LYS A 307 -52.53 23.49 -2.44
C LYS A 307 -52.04 22.04 -2.38
N ARG A 308 -51.91 21.38 -3.55
CA ARG A 308 -51.39 20.01 -3.66
C ARG A 308 -49.92 19.90 -3.28
N VAL A 309 -49.07 20.84 -3.71
CA VAL A 309 -47.64 20.83 -3.38
C VAL A 309 -47.45 21.07 -1.88
N THR A 310 -48.18 22.03 -1.30
CA THR A 310 -48.21 22.30 0.15
C THR A 310 -48.66 21.05 0.92
N GLN A 311 -49.76 20.40 0.51
CA GLN A 311 -50.25 19.18 1.13
C GLN A 311 -49.21 18.03 1.10
N VAL A 312 -48.56 17.81 -0.05
CA VAL A 312 -47.51 16.79 -0.20
C VAL A 312 -46.29 17.11 0.67
N TRP A 313 -45.95 18.38 0.82
CA TRP A 313 -44.87 18.80 1.72
C TRP A 313 -45.18 18.41 3.17
N PHE A 314 -46.38 18.74 3.69
CA PHE A 314 -46.78 18.38 5.06
C PHE A 314 -46.83 16.84 5.26
N GLN A 315 -47.31 16.08 4.28
CA GLN A 315 -47.29 14.61 4.32
C GLN A 315 -45.87 14.05 4.39
N ASN A 316 -44.95 14.57 3.58
CA ASN A 316 -43.55 14.16 3.59
C ASN A 316 -42.83 14.56 4.88
N SER A 317 -43.11 15.75 5.41
CA SER A 317 -42.56 16.23 6.68
C SER A 317 -42.98 15.32 7.84
N ARG A 318 -44.26 14.94 7.94
CA ARG A 318 -44.73 13.94 8.93
C ARG A 318 -44.08 12.57 8.75
N ALA A 319 -43.90 12.11 7.50
CA ALA A 319 -43.25 10.83 7.23
C ALA A 319 -41.78 10.81 7.69
N ARG A 320 -41.06 11.94 7.54
CA ARG A 320 -39.68 12.09 8.03
C ARG A 320 -39.63 12.13 9.56
N GLN A 321 -40.56 12.85 10.20
CA GLN A 321 -40.68 12.88 11.66
C GLN A 321 -40.93 11.47 12.23
N LYS A 322 -41.78 10.66 11.58
CA LYS A 322 -42.05 9.27 11.99
C LYS A 322 -40.84 8.33 11.85
N LYS A 323 -39.98 8.54 10.85
CA LYS A 323 -38.73 7.77 10.65
C LYS A 323 -37.67 8.07 11.70
N HIS A 324 -37.54 9.31 12.17
CA HIS A 324 -36.62 9.65 13.26
C HIS A 324 -37.03 8.99 14.60
N ILE A 325 -38.31 8.67 14.79
CA ILE A 325 -38.80 7.99 16.00
C ILE A 325 -38.63 6.46 15.93
N HIS A 326 -38.57 5.84 14.74
CA HIS A 326 -38.55 4.37 14.57
C HIS A 326 -37.17 3.77 14.22
N ALA A 327 -36.09 4.56 14.21
CA ALA A 327 -34.72 4.08 13.92
C ALA A 327 -34.07 3.24 15.06
N GLY A 328 -34.82 2.91 16.12
CA GLY A 328 -34.30 2.22 17.31
C GLY A 328 -34.53 0.70 17.41
N LYS A 329 -35.16 0.00 16.45
CA LYS A 329 -35.39 -1.47 16.58
C LYS A 329 -35.26 -2.24 15.25
N ASN A 330 -34.32 -3.18 15.23
CA ASN A 330 -34.00 -4.15 14.17
C ASN A 330 -35.22 -4.92 13.59
N LYS A 331 -35.22 -5.20 12.27
CA LYS A 331 -35.16 -6.55 11.68
C LYS A 331 -35.40 -6.58 10.15
N ILE A 332 -34.65 -7.47 9.52
CA ILE A 332 -34.66 -7.93 8.12
C ILE A 332 -36.02 -8.59 7.78
N ARG A 333 -36.57 -8.28 6.59
CA ARG A 333 -37.53 -9.12 5.86
C ARG A 333 -37.32 -9.00 4.35
N GLU A 334 -37.04 -10.12 3.69
CA GLU A 334 -37.09 -10.36 2.24
C GLU A 334 -38.54 -10.44 1.74
N PRO A 335 -38.79 -10.14 0.45
CA PRO A 335 -39.76 -10.95 -0.29
C PRO A 335 -39.26 -11.40 -1.68
N GLU A 336 -39.63 -12.64 -1.99
CA GLU A 336 -39.38 -13.38 -3.22
C GLU A 336 -40.11 -12.83 -4.46
N GLY A 337 -39.49 -13.05 -5.63
CA GLY A 337 -40.15 -13.62 -6.81
C GLY A 337 -40.79 -12.67 -7.84
N SER A 338 -40.03 -12.29 -8.88
CA SER A 338 -40.57 -12.19 -10.25
C SER A 338 -39.48 -12.38 -11.30
N SER A 339 -39.72 -13.37 -12.16
CA SER A 339 -38.93 -13.84 -13.29
C SER A 339 -38.58 -12.75 -14.31
N PHE A 340 -37.29 -12.53 -14.54
CA PHE A 340 -36.76 -12.04 -15.81
C PHE A 340 -35.45 -12.78 -16.12
N ALA A 341 -35.42 -13.44 -17.28
CA ALA A 341 -34.38 -14.37 -17.67
C ALA A 341 -33.20 -13.70 -18.39
N ARG A 342 -32.04 -14.39 -18.30
CA ARG A 342 -30.83 -14.39 -19.15
C ARG A 342 -29.64 -13.50 -18.71
N HIS A 343 -28.60 -14.19 -18.20
CA HIS A 343 -27.14 -13.92 -18.14
C HIS A 343 -26.68 -12.50 -17.72
N ILE A 344 -25.84 -12.26 -16.72
CA ILE A 344 -24.58 -12.92 -16.31
C ILE A 344 -24.52 -12.89 -14.77
N ASN A 345 -24.36 -14.05 -14.15
CA ASN A 345 -24.15 -14.18 -12.72
C ASN A 345 -22.64 -14.29 -12.48
N LEU A 346 -21.97 -13.17 -12.21
CA LEU A 346 -20.65 -13.19 -11.58
C LEU A 346 -20.91 -13.07 -10.08
N GLN A 347 -21.02 -14.23 -9.43
CA GLN A 347 -20.89 -14.29 -7.98
C GLN A 347 -19.60 -13.58 -7.60
N LEU A 348 -19.71 -12.49 -6.84
CA LEU A 348 -18.61 -11.90 -6.10
C LEU A 348 -18.27 -12.86 -4.96
N THR A 349 -17.45 -13.88 -5.25
CA THR A 349 -16.77 -14.63 -4.21
C THR A 349 -15.69 -13.73 -3.61
N TYR A 350 -15.87 -13.37 -2.34
CA TYR A 350 -14.74 -12.98 -1.50
C TYR A 350 -13.82 -14.20 -1.38
N SER A 351 -12.81 -14.31 -2.24
CA SER A 351 -11.71 -15.25 -2.04
C SER A 351 -10.73 -14.63 -1.04
N PHE A 352 -10.99 -14.89 0.25
CA PHE A 352 -9.95 -14.84 1.26
C PHE A 352 -9.05 -16.07 1.05
N GLN A 353 -7.83 -15.86 0.60
CA GLN A 353 -6.82 -16.92 0.63
C GLN A 353 -6.23 -16.96 2.04
N ASN A 354 -6.98 -17.59 2.95
CA ASN A 354 -6.46 -18.06 4.22
C ASN A 354 -5.55 -19.24 3.93
N ASN A 355 -4.24 -19.02 3.91
CA ASN A 355 -3.28 -20.12 4.00
C ASN A 355 -2.84 -20.25 5.46
N ALA A 356 -3.67 -20.92 6.25
CA ALA A 356 -3.35 -21.30 7.62
C ALA A 356 -4.04 -22.62 7.97
N GLN A 357 -3.50 -23.73 7.47
CA GLN A 357 -3.67 -25.06 8.08
C GLN A 357 -2.40 -25.89 7.87
N ASN A 358 -1.47 -25.76 8.82
CA ASN A 358 -0.64 -26.85 9.34
C ASN A 358 0.01 -26.38 10.64
N ALA A 359 -0.73 -26.49 11.73
CA ALA A 359 -0.18 -26.49 13.08
C ALA A 359 -0.50 -27.86 13.69
N MET A 360 0.52 -28.72 13.76
CA MET A 360 0.50 -29.91 14.59
C MET A 360 0.46 -29.48 16.06
N GLN A 361 -0.37 -30.18 16.82
CA GLN A 361 -0.47 -30.13 18.27
C GLN A 361 0.88 -30.44 18.92
N LEU A 362 1.22 -29.66 19.95
CA LEU A 362 1.93 -30.18 21.12
C LEU A 362 1.52 -29.40 22.37
N ASN A 363 1.14 -30.17 23.38
CA ASN A 363 0.82 -29.82 24.77
C ASN A 363 1.84 -28.81 25.33
N GLY A 364 1.51 -27.81 26.16
CA GLY A 364 0.62 -27.80 27.31
C GLY A 364 1.47 -27.51 28.55
N THR A 365 1.37 -26.30 29.12
CA THR A 365 1.59 -26.01 30.55
C THR A 365 1.06 -24.62 30.89
N LYS A 366 0.23 -24.55 31.93
CA LYS A 366 -0.36 -23.35 32.52
C LYS A 366 0.68 -22.58 33.32
N THR A 367 0.67 -21.24 33.29
CA THR A 367 0.66 -20.42 34.52
C THR A 367 0.12 -19.00 34.23
N THR A 368 -0.85 -18.61 35.04
CA THR A 368 -1.51 -17.31 35.26
C THR A 368 -0.55 -16.31 35.96
N LEU A 369 -0.50 -14.99 35.72
CA LEU A 369 -1.40 -13.92 36.19
C LEU A 369 -0.88 -12.51 35.73
N TYR A 370 -1.82 -11.62 35.44
CA TYR A 370 -1.81 -10.16 35.13
C TYR A 370 -1.14 -9.21 36.17
N PRO A 371 -1.15 -7.84 36.06
CA PRO A 371 -1.61 -6.93 34.97
C PRO A 371 -0.76 -5.65 34.68
N SER A 372 -1.06 -5.05 33.51
CA SER A 372 -1.08 -3.64 33.06
C SER A 372 -0.51 -2.47 33.90
N HIS A 373 0.15 -1.54 33.20
CA HIS A 373 0.07 -0.10 33.51
C HIS A 373 0.04 0.76 32.24
N GLU A 374 -1.01 1.57 32.10
CA GLU A 374 -1.10 2.76 31.25
C GLU A 374 -0.44 3.97 31.97
N SER A 375 0.16 4.87 31.20
CA SER A 375 0.32 6.32 31.46
C SER A 375 0.99 6.92 30.21
N SER A 376 0.34 7.72 29.34
CA SER A 376 -0.13 9.10 29.51
C SER A 376 0.87 9.99 30.23
N MET A 377 1.54 10.89 29.50
CA MET A 377 1.87 12.26 29.93
C MET A 377 2.11 13.15 28.70
N ASP A 378 1.33 14.22 28.63
CA ASP A 378 1.53 15.42 27.82
C ASP A 378 2.60 16.33 28.44
N GLU A 379 3.18 17.16 27.57
CA GLU A 379 3.84 18.46 27.77
C GLU A 379 4.85 18.67 28.90
N LEU A 380 6.08 19.04 28.52
CA LEU A 380 6.70 20.30 28.96
C LEU A 380 7.72 20.81 27.90
N SER A 381 7.52 22.08 27.54
CA SER A 381 8.35 22.92 26.68
C SER A 381 9.51 23.55 27.48
N GLN A 382 10.68 23.74 26.86
CA GLN A 382 11.31 25.06 26.65
C GLN A 382 12.79 24.99 26.20
N ASP A 383 13.06 25.76 25.14
CA ASP A 383 14.25 26.53 24.78
C ASP A 383 15.65 25.89 24.74
N SER A 384 16.22 25.90 23.53
CA SER A 384 17.55 26.47 23.28
C SER A 384 17.67 26.86 21.80
N SER A 385 17.43 28.14 21.52
CA SER A 385 17.78 28.80 20.26
C SER A 385 19.27 29.13 20.25
N VAL A 386 20.04 28.58 19.31
CA VAL A 386 21.42 29.03 19.04
C VAL A 386 21.49 29.59 17.63
N HIS A 387 21.62 30.91 17.57
CA HIS A 387 22.01 31.70 16.41
C HIS A 387 23.39 31.25 15.89
N CYS A 388 23.52 31.04 14.58
CA CYS A 388 24.83 31.08 13.91
C CYS A 388 24.76 32.13 12.80
N MET A 389 25.49 33.24 13.01
CA MET A 389 25.70 34.28 12.01
C MET A 389 26.77 33.86 11.01
N GLN A 390 26.51 34.19 9.76
CA GLN A 390 27.50 34.26 8.68
C GLN A 390 28.54 35.34 9.00
N SER A 391 29.81 35.06 8.73
CA SER A 391 30.83 36.07 8.43
C SER A 391 31.92 35.44 7.57
N GLU A 392 32.10 36.05 6.40
CA GLU A 392 33.21 35.88 5.45
C GLU A 392 34.56 36.19 6.12
N VAL A 393 35.62 35.43 5.78
CA VAL A 393 36.87 35.87 5.10
C VAL A 393 37.50 34.64 4.44
#